data_AF-A0A1Z4LZM5-F1
#
_entry.id   AF-A0A1Z4LZM5-F1
#
_cell.length_a   1.000
_cell.length_b   1.000
_cell.length_c   1.000
_cell.angle_alpha   90.00
_cell.angle_beta   90.00
_cell.angle_gamma   90.00
#
_symmetry.space_group_name_H-M   'P 1'
#
loop_
_entity.id
_entity.type
_entity.pdbx_description
1 polymer ?
#
loop_
_entity_poly.entity_id
_entity_poly.type
_entity_poly.pdbx_seq_one_letter_code
_entity_poly.pdbx_strand_id
1 'polypeptide(L)'
;MVPVKQEAMNRYLQMAQFRQEVNEAIRQRAKQLEHNGVKAVDALHIACAETVGSEYFITCDKRLINRCSTLTIKVINPVDFMLEITSDDSN
;
A
#
# COMPACT_ATOMS: atom_id res chain seq x y z
N MET A 1 -17.46 16.41 4.32
CA MET A 1 -16.19 16.13 3.61
C MET A 1 -16.02 17.21 2.56
N VAL A 2 -14.90 17.94 2.51
CA VAL A 2 -14.77 19.11 1.62
C VAL A 2 -14.70 18.65 0.15
N PRO A 3 -15.49 19.23 -0.78
CA PRO A 3 -15.66 18.75 -2.16
C PRO A 3 -14.36 18.49 -2.94
N VAL A 4 -13.34 19.32 -2.68
CA VAL A 4 -12.01 19.23 -3.29
C VAL A 4 -11.35 17.85 -3.09
N LYS A 5 -11.59 17.20 -1.94
CA LYS A 5 -11.00 15.87 -1.65
C LYS A 5 -11.66 14.76 -2.46
N GLN A 6 -12.96 14.88 -2.75
CA GLN A 6 -13.70 13.86 -3.50
C GLN A 6 -13.39 13.92 -4.99
N GLU A 7 -13.28 15.12 -5.57
CA GLU A 7 -12.89 15.30 -6.97
C GLU A 7 -11.48 14.78 -7.25
N ALA A 8 -10.52 15.08 -6.38
CA ALA A 8 -9.15 14.57 -6.50
C ALA A 8 -9.14 13.03 -6.44
N MET A 9 -9.86 12.44 -5.48
CA MET A 9 -9.98 10.98 -5.38
C MET A 9 -10.58 10.36 -6.63
N ASN A 10 -11.64 10.94 -7.18
CA ASN A 10 -12.24 10.46 -8.42
C ASN A 10 -11.25 10.49 -9.59
N ARG A 11 -10.41 11.52 -9.70
CA ARG A 11 -9.35 11.59 -10.73
C ARG A 11 -8.33 10.46 -10.56
N TYR A 12 -7.85 10.21 -9.33
CA TYR A 12 -6.92 9.11 -9.08
C TYR A 12 -7.52 7.75 -9.42
N LEU A 13 -8.81 7.54 -9.09
CA LEU A 13 -9.51 6.31 -9.42
C LEU A 13 -9.63 6.09 -10.94
N GLN A 14 -9.69 7.14 -11.76
CA GLN A 14 -9.68 7.01 -13.23
C GLN A 14 -8.29 6.68 -13.79
N MET A 15 -7.22 6.97 -13.06
CA MET A 15 -5.85 6.64 -13.45
C MET A 15 -5.45 5.20 -13.06
N ALA A 16 -6.18 4.58 -12.14
CA ALA A 16 -5.90 3.24 -11.66
C ALA A 16 -6.16 2.19 -12.76
N GLN A 17 -5.14 1.40 -13.10
CA GLN A 17 -5.27 0.29 -14.06
C GLN A 17 -5.94 -0.94 -13.46
N PHE A 18 -5.85 -1.12 -12.14
CA PHE A 18 -6.40 -2.26 -11.41
C PHE A 18 -7.07 -1.81 -10.11
N ARG A 19 -8.15 -2.50 -9.72
CA ARG A 19 -8.89 -2.25 -8.47
C ARG A 19 -9.10 -3.57 -7.72
N GLN A 20 -8.44 -3.72 -6.57
CA GLN A 20 -8.63 -4.89 -5.72
C GLN A 20 -9.87 -4.72 -4.85
N GLU A 21 -10.89 -5.56 -5.06
CA GLU A 21 -12.04 -5.63 -4.15
C GLU A 21 -11.68 -6.39 -2.87
N VAL A 22 -12.26 -5.97 -1.75
CA VAL A 22 -12.02 -6.61 -0.45
C VAL A 22 -12.93 -7.84 -0.32
N ASN A 23 -12.32 -9.00 -0.15
CA ASN A 23 -13.01 -10.26 0.16
C ASN A 23 -12.66 -10.74 1.58
N GLU A 24 -13.26 -11.85 2.02
CA GLU A 24 -13.02 -12.38 3.36
C GLU A 24 -11.58 -12.83 3.61
N ALA A 25 -10.88 -13.35 2.60
CA ALA A 25 -9.47 -13.72 2.73
C ALA A 25 -8.59 -12.49 3.01
N ILE A 26 -8.83 -11.39 2.31
CA ILE A 26 -8.16 -10.10 2.54
C ILE A 26 -8.48 -9.58 3.94
N ARG A 27 -9.74 -9.67 4.40
CA ARG A 27 -10.11 -9.27 5.76
C ARG A 27 -9.42 -10.10 6.83
N GLN A 28 -9.29 -11.40 6.61
CA GLN A 28 -8.56 -12.29 7.54
C GLN A 28 -7.07 -11.92 7.59
N ARG A 29 -6.45 -11.66 6.43
CA ARG A 29 -5.06 -11.22 6.36
C ARG A 29 -4.86 -9.86 7.06
N ALA A 30 -5.77 -8.91 6.87
CA ALA A 30 -5.73 -7.63 7.55
C ALA A 30 -5.79 -7.80 9.09
N LYS A 31 -6.66 -8.67 9.60
CA LYS A 31 -6.73 -8.98 11.05
C LYS A 31 -5.42 -9.57 11.60
N GLN A 32 -4.70 -10.37 10.82
CA GLN A 32 -3.38 -10.87 11.22
C GLN A 32 -2.35 -9.74 11.30
N LEU A 33 -2.36 -8.82 10.34
CA LEU A 33 -1.50 -7.63 10.35
C LEU A 33 -1.82 -6.69 11.52
N GLU A 34 -3.10 -6.57 11.89
CA GLU A 34 -3.53 -5.82 13.07
C GLU A 34 -2.94 -6.36 14.37
N HIS A 35 -2.84 -7.68 14.51
CA HIS A 35 -2.21 -8.30 15.67
C HIS A 35 -0.72 -7.92 15.80
N ASN A 36 -0.05 -7.60 14.69
CA ASN A 36 1.32 -7.10 14.64
C ASN A 36 1.40 -5.57 14.82
N GLY A 37 0.30 -4.94 15.21
CA GLY A 37 0.21 -3.52 15.51
C GLY A 37 -0.08 -2.63 14.29
N VAL A 38 -0.37 -3.17 13.10
CA VAL A 38 -0.78 -2.33 11.97
C VAL A 38 -2.21 -1.82 12.21
N LYS A 39 -2.52 -0.56 11.90
CA LYS A 39 -3.90 -0.06 12.06
C LYS A 39 -4.82 -0.70 11.03
N ALA A 40 -6.09 -0.92 11.38
CA ALA A 40 -7.05 -1.67 10.57
C ALA A 40 -7.11 -1.27 9.08
N VAL A 41 -7.15 0.04 8.78
CA VAL A 41 -7.20 0.52 7.39
C VAL A 41 -5.88 0.26 6.65
N ASP A 42 -4.75 0.50 7.30
CA ASP A 42 -3.42 0.24 6.71
C ASP A 42 -3.20 -1.26 6.49
N ALA A 43 -3.63 -2.08 7.45
CA ALA A 43 -3.59 -3.54 7.36
C ALA A 43 -4.41 -4.04 6.17
N LEU A 44 -5.58 -3.43 5.92
CA LEU A 44 -6.41 -3.76 4.78
C LEU A 44 -5.75 -3.39 3.45
N HIS A 45 -5.14 -2.19 3.36
CA HIS A 45 -4.43 -1.78 2.15
C HIS A 45 -3.24 -2.68 1.84
N ILE A 46 -2.47 -3.07 2.87
CA ILE A 46 -1.34 -4.00 2.71
C ILE A 46 -1.84 -5.38 2.27
N ALA A 47 -2.89 -5.92 2.91
CA ALA A 47 -3.46 -7.21 2.54
C ALA A 47 -3.96 -7.22 1.08
N CYS A 48 -4.55 -6.12 0.62
CA CYS A 48 -4.92 -5.96 -0.80
C CYS A 48 -3.68 -6.00 -1.71
N ALA A 49 -2.63 -5.26 -1.36
CA ALA A 49 -1.40 -5.20 -2.15
C ALA A 49 -0.65 -6.55 -2.20
N GLU A 50 -0.59 -7.28 -1.08
CA GLU A 50 -0.06 -8.65 -1.03
C GLU A 50 -0.89 -9.59 -1.92
N THR A 51 -2.23 -9.46 -1.90
CA THR A 51 -3.13 -10.36 -2.65
C THR A 51 -2.98 -10.22 -4.16
N VAL A 52 -2.72 -9.01 -4.65
CA VAL A 52 -2.48 -8.77 -6.08
C VAL A 52 -1.05 -9.06 -6.52
N GLY A 53 -0.18 -9.45 -5.59
CA GLY A 53 1.24 -9.70 -5.86
C GLY A 53 2.03 -8.41 -6.14
N SER A 54 1.65 -7.28 -5.56
CA SER A 54 2.44 -6.05 -5.68
C SER A 54 3.81 -6.23 -5.03
N GLU A 55 4.86 -5.80 -5.72
CA GLU A 55 6.24 -5.80 -5.20
C GLU A 55 6.44 -4.67 -4.18
N TYR A 56 5.78 -3.53 -4.40
CA TYR A 56 5.93 -2.33 -3.60
C TYR A 56 4.59 -1.84 -3.03
N PHE A 57 4.62 -1.39 -1.78
CA PHE A 57 3.58 -0.57 -1.17
C PHE A 57 4.17 0.80 -0.82
N ILE A 58 3.76 1.84 -1.54
CA ILE A 58 4.33 3.18 -1.39
C ILE A 58 3.53 3.98 -0.37
N THR A 59 4.18 4.52 0.65
CA THR A 59 3.55 5.35 1.69
C THR A 59 4.50 6.39 2.28
N CYS A 60 3.97 7.52 2.74
CA CYS A 60 4.76 8.52 3.47
C CYS A 60 4.80 8.26 4.99
N ASP A 61 4.06 7.27 5.51
CA ASP A 61 4.05 6.97 6.94
C ASP A 61 5.26 6.11 7.35
N LYS A 62 6.27 6.75 7.95
CA LYS A 62 7.47 6.09 8.49
C LYS A 62 7.16 5.01 9.53
N ARG A 63 6.10 5.17 10.34
CA ARG A 63 5.73 4.17 11.34
C ARG A 63 5.20 2.91 10.67
N LEU A 64 4.45 3.06 9.58
CA LEU A 64 3.95 1.94 8.80
C LEU A 64 5.10 1.19 8.10
N ILE A 65 6.00 1.94 7.43
CA ILE A 65 7.21 1.38 6.80
C ILE A 65 7.99 0.50 7.79
N ASN A 66 8.29 1.03 8.97
CA ASN A 66 9.08 0.31 9.96
C ASN A 66 8.37 -0.96 10.48
N ARG A 67 7.04 -0.89 10.66
CA ARG A 67 6.23 -2.03 11.14
C ARG A 67 6.10 -3.16 10.12
N CYS A 68 6.21 -2.83 8.84
CA CYS A 68 6.02 -3.77 7.74
C CYS A 68 7.33 -4.24 7.10
N SER A 69 8.47 -3.94 7.73
CA SER A 69 9.81 -4.30 7.23
C SER A 69 10.05 -5.81 7.10
N THR A 70 9.25 -6.63 7.78
CA THR A 70 9.34 -8.11 7.73
C THR A 70 8.34 -8.74 6.76
N LEU A 71 7.52 -7.94 6.08
CA LEU A 71 6.59 -8.44 5.07
C LEU A 71 7.33 -8.74 3.77
N THR A 72 6.76 -9.66 2.99
CA THR A 72 7.27 -9.98 1.65
C THR A 72 7.13 -8.80 0.69
N ILE A 73 6.02 -8.06 0.78
CA ILE A 73 5.83 -6.82 0.03
C ILE A 73 6.73 -5.72 0.60
N LYS A 74 7.45 -5.00 -0.28
CA LYS A 74 8.33 -3.93 0.15
C LYS A 74 7.55 -2.65 0.44
N VAL A 75 7.42 -2.31 1.73
CA VAL A 75 6.79 -1.05 2.14
C VAL A 75 7.84 0.06 2.16
N ILE A 76 7.69 1.06 1.29
CA ILE A 76 8.72 2.06 1.01
C ILE A 76 8.12 3.47 0.89
N ASN A 77 8.93 4.51 1.09
CA ASN A 77 8.49 5.88 0.81
C ASN A 77 8.74 6.27 -0.66
N PRO A 78 8.00 7.26 -1.20
CA PRO A 78 8.12 7.63 -2.61
C PRO A 78 9.52 8.05 -3.05
N VAL A 79 10.30 8.68 -2.17
CA VAL A 79 11.66 9.15 -2.51
C VAL A 79 12.59 7.96 -2.66
N ASP A 80 12.57 7.04 -1.69
CA ASP A 80 13.41 5.83 -1.74
C ASP A 80 13.00 4.91 -2.90
N PHE A 81 11.69 4.82 -3.20
CA PHE A 81 11.20 4.10 -4.37
C PHE A 81 11.77 4.67 -5.68
N MET A 82 11.75 6.00 -5.85
CA MET A 82 12.32 6.64 -7.04
C MET A 82 13.83 6.38 -7.17
N LEU A 83 14.56 6.38 -6.05
CA LEU A 83 15.99 6.08 -6.05
C LEU A 83 16.27 4.63 -6.45
N GLU A 84 15.46 3.69 -5.99
CA GLU A 84 15.61 2.26 -6.33
C GLU A 84 15.35 2.01 -7.82
N ILE A 85 14.21 2.47 -8.34
CA ILE A 85 13.87 2.21 -9.75
C ILE A 85 14.83 2.89 -10.73
N THR A 86 15.35 4.07 -10.40
CA THR A 86 16.31 4.78 -11.28
C THR A 86 17.72 4.23 -11.18
N SER A 87 18.07 3.56 -10.08
CA SER A 87 19.36 2.87 -9.93
C SER A 87 19.35 1.53 -10.65
N ASP A 88 18.21 0.84 -10.66
CA ASP A 88 18.02 -0.41 -11.38
C ASP A 88 18.06 -0.22 -12.91
N ASP A 89 17.69 0.96 -13.42
CA ASP A 89 17.78 1.31 -14.86
C ASP A 89 19.22 1.43 -15.39
N SER A 90 20.24 1.44 -14.51
CA SER A 90 21.65 1.61 -14.87
C SER A 90 22.41 0.27 -15.01
N ASN A 91 21.72 -0.86 -15.04
CA ASN A 91 22.29 -2.21 -15.12
C ASN A 91 21.66 -3.03 -16.26
#